data_AF-A0A3Q1GPG8-F1
#
_entry.id   AF-A0A3Q1GPG8-F1
#
_cell.length_a   1.000
_cell.length_b   1.000
_cell.length_c   1.000
_cell.angle_alpha   90.00
_cell.angle_beta   90.00
_cell.angle_gamma   90.00
#
_symmetry.space_group_name_H-M   'P 1'
#
loop_
_entity.id
_entity.type
_entity.pdbx_description
1 polymer ?
#
loop_
_entity_poly.entity_id
_entity_poly.type
_entity_poly.pdbx_seq_one_letter_code
_entity_poly.pdbx_strand_id
1 'polypeptide(L)'
;EFSIILYACHFNSTELKDIEFIRSYHYNKLEFLRFSSSLDKYVGYTELGVKNAERLNKDKAELSAMRAQKERYCLNHVGPYSSNILSKSGELILTVNQTDQSGEKISCVVEHASLKDPLRTDWDPSMPESERNKIAIGASGLVLGLVLSLAGFIYYKRKARGQ
;
A
#
# COMPACT_ATOMS: atom_id res chain seq x y z
N GLU A 1 20.32 8.53 15.26
CA GLU A 1 19.05 8.15 15.89
C GLU A 1 18.13 7.62 14.81
N PHE A 2 17.72 6.36 14.86
CA PHE A 2 16.85 5.77 13.84
C PHE A 2 15.47 5.52 14.43
N SER A 3 14.49 6.30 13.97
CA SER A 3 13.08 5.95 14.13
C SER A 3 12.68 5.03 12.99
N ILE A 4 12.13 3.86 13.31
CA ILE A 4 11.66 2.88 12.33
C ILE A 4 10.15 2.76 12.46
N ILE A 5 9.45 2.79 11.33
CA ILE A 5 8.00 2.57 11.26
C ILE A 5 7.78 1.23 10.57
N LEU A 6 7.09 0.34 11.26
CA LEU A 6 6.73 -0.99 10.76
C LEU A 6 5.23 -1.04 10.51
N TYR A 7 4.86 -1.64 9.39
CA TYR A 7 3.46 -1.94 9.06
C TYR A 7 3.32 -3.45 9.01
N ALA A 8 2.32 -3.98 9.71
CA ALA A 8 2.03 -5.40 9.68
C ALA A 8 0.56 -5.66 9.39
N CYS A 9 0.30 -6.78 8.74
CA CYS A 9 -1.03 -7.27 8.43
C CYS A 9 -1.16 -8.68 8.98
N HIS A 10 -1.94 -8.85 10.05
CA HIS A 10 -2.16 -10.13 10.70
C HIS A 10 -3.48 -10.72 10.22
N PHE A 11 -3.47 -11.95 9.74
CA PHE A 11 -4.69 -12.64 9.29
C PHE A 11 -4.50 -14.15 9.41
N ASN A 12 -5.63 -14.86 9.58
CA ASN A 12 -5.64 -16.31 9.75
C ASN A 12 -6.61 -17.02 8.79
N SER A 13 -7.15 -16.32 7.79
CA SER A 13 -8.15 -16.85 6.85
C SER A 13 -8.05 -16.22 5.47
N THR A 14 -8.44 -16.98 4.43
CA THR A 14 -8.41 -16.57 3.02
C THR A 14 -9.42 -15.50 2.71
N GLU A 15 -10.47 -15.39 3.52
CA GLU A 15 -11.55 -14.43 3.33
C GLU A 15 -11.15 -13.01 3.74
N LEU A 16 -9.99 -12.81 4.38
CA LEU A 16 -9.40 -11.53 4.80
C LEU A 16 -10.32 -10.56 5.57
N LYS A 17 -11.53 -10.98 5.96
CA LYS A 17 -12.52 -10.15 6.68
C LYS A 17 -11.97 -9.63 8.02
N ASP A 18 -11.23 -10.48 8.72
CA ASP A 18 -10.66 -10.21 10.04
C ASP A 18 -9.19 -9.79 9.99
N ILE A 19 -8.70 -9.30 8.83
CA ILE A 19 -7.32 -8.83 8.73
C ILE A 19 -7.09 -7.65 9.68
N GLU A 20 -6.07 -7.74 10.53
CA GLU A 20 -5.65 -6.69 11.42
C GLU A 20 -4.46 -5.94 10.82
N PHE A 21 -4.67 -4.66 10.55
CA PHE A 21 -3.60 -3.71 10.29
C PHE A 21 -2.98 -3.22 11.60
N ILE A 22 -1.66 -3.28 11.68
CA ILE A 22 -0.83 -2.79 12.78
C ILE A 22 0.21 -1.80 12.23
N ARG A 23 0.39 -0.68 12.93
CA ARG A 23 1.46 0.28 12.63
C ARG A 23 2.27 0.56 13.89
N SER A 24 3.53 0.15 13.91
CA SER A 24 4.42 0.21 15.07
C SER A 24 5.55 1.20 14.87
N TYR A 25 5.80 2.02 15.88
CA TYR A 25 6.86 3.02 15.91
C TYR A 25 7.94 2.59 16.89
N HIS A 26 9.15 2.48 16.38
CA HIS A 26 10.32 2.05 17.13
C HIS A 26 11.34 3.19 17.19
N TYR A 27 11.92 3.40 18.36
CA TYR A 27 13.04 4.31 18.57
C TYR A 27 14.14 3.55 19.29
N ASN A 28 15.36 3.54 18.74
CA ASN A 28 16.49 2.74 19.25
C ASN A 28 16.14 1.24 19.45
N LYS A 29 15.44 0.64 18.48
CA LYS A 29 14.92 -0.76 18.51
C LYS A 29 13.88 -1.05 19.60
N LEU A 30 13.46 -0.05 20.37
CA LEU A 30 12.38 -0.18 21.34
C LEU A 30 11.08 0.34 20.74
N GLU A 31 10.06 -0.49 20.70
CA GLU A 31 8.72 -0.05 20.31
C GLU A 31 8.16 0.87 21.38
N PHE A 32 7.77 2.08 20.99
CA PHE A 32 7.20 3.05 21.93
C PHE A 32 5.72 3.30 21.69
N LEU A 33 5.22 3.15 20.46
CA LEU A 33 3.83 3.44 20.11
C LEU A 33 3.34 2.49 19.01
N ARG A 34 2.08 2.05 19.09
CA ARG A 34 1.45 1.19 18.07
C ARG A 34 0.01 1.57 17.82
N PHE A 35 -0.41 1.61 16.57
CA PHE A 35 -1.83 1.56 16.20
C PHE A 35 -2.25 0.13 15.90
N SER A 36 -3.42 -0.29 16.39
CA SER A 36 -4.08 -1.55 16.00
C SER A 36 -5.46 -1.23 15.45
N SER A 37 -5.77 -1.74 14.26
CA SER A 37 -7.11 -1.62 13.67
C SER A 37 -8.17 -2.49 14.37
N SER A 38 -7.77 -3.57 15.06
CA SER A 38 -8.66 -4.38 15.89
C SER A 38 -9.07 -3.66 17.17
N LEU A 39 -8.15 -2.89 17.75
CA LEU A 39 -8.43 -2.03 18.92
C LEU A 39 -8.94 -0.64 18.53
N ASP A 40 -8.77 -0.28 17.26
CA ASP A 40 -9.11 1.00 16.66
C ASP A 40 -8.50 2.22 17.38
N LYS A 41 -7.28 2.04 17.89
CA LYS A 41 -6.59 3.04 18.70
C LYS A 41 -5.09 2.82 18.75
N TYR A 42 -4.40 3.86 19.20
CA TYR A 42 -3.00 3.84 19.58
C TYR A 42 -2.80 3.31 21.01
N VAL A 43 -1.75 2.51 21.20
CA VAL A 43 -1.27 1.99 22.48
C VAL A 43 0.19 2.41 22.63
N GLY A 44 0.52 3.01 23.78
CA GLY A 44 1.89 3.38 24.13
C GLY A 44 2.55 2.30 24.99
N TYR A 45 3.80 1.96 24.69
CA TYR A 45 4.59 0.95 25.44
C TYR A 45 5.69 1.57 26.32
N THR A 46 5.93 2.87 26.17
CA THR A 46 6.82 3.66 27.02
C THR A 46 6.10 4.91 27.51
N GLU A 47 6.64 5.64 28.49
CA GLU A 47 6.02 6.89 28.97
C GLU A 47 5.78 7.91 27.85
N LEU A 48 6.75 8.07 26.95
CA LEU A 48 6.62 8.91 25.76
C LEU A 48 5.52 8.39 24.84
N GLY A 49 5.48 7.07 24.65
CA GLY A 49 4.45 6.36 23.91
C GLY A 49 3.05 6.62 24.44
N VAL A 50 2.86 6.52 25.76
CA VAL A 50 1.57 6.68 26.42
C VAL A 50 1.05 8.10 26.23
N LYS A 51 1.90 9.12 26.47
CA LYS A 51 1.53 10.53 26.23
C LYS A 51 1.15 10.78 24.77
N ASN A 52 1.87 10.18 23.82
CA ASN A 52 1.55 10.29 22.41
C ASN A 52 0.25 9.55 22.04
N ALA A 53 0.02 8.35 22.58
CA ALA A 53 -1.20 7.58 22.35
C ALA A 53 -2.43 8.33 22.86
N GLU A 54 -2.37 8.93 24.05
CA GLU A 54 -3.46 9.74 24.60
C GLU A 54 -3.81 10.94 23.70
N ARG A 55 -2.80 11.60 23.13
CA ARG A 55 -3.01 12.72 22.20
C ARG A 55 -3.62 12.24 20.89
N LEU A 56 -3.05 11.21 20.27
CA LEU A 56 -3.48 10.70 18.97
C LEU A 56 -4.88 10.08 19.03
N ASN A 57 -5.22 9.39 20.12
CA ASN A 57 -6.56 8.81 20.30
C ASN A 57 -7.68 9.84 20.47
N LYS A 58 -7.34 11.11 20.78
CA LYS A 58 -8.30 12.22 20.81
C LYS A 58 -8.51 12.83 19.43
N ASP A 59 -7.62 12.58 18.48
CA ASP A 59 -7.69 13.11 17.12
C ASP A 59 -8.49 12.17 16.21
N LYS A 60 -9.73 12.58 15.90
CA LYS A 60 -10.62 11.79 15.04
C LYS A 60 -10.15 11.75 13.58
N ALA A 61 -9.46 12.78 13.10
CA ALA A 61 -8.97 12.82 11.72
C ALA A 61 -7.85 11.80 11.54
N GLU A 62 -6.94 11.73 12.52
CA GLU A 62 -5.87 10.73 12.55
C GLU A 62 -6.41 9.30 12.61
N LEU A 63 -7.34 9.01 13.52
CA LEU A 63 -7.96 7.67 13.62
C LEU A 63 -8.70 7.29 12.34
N SER A 64 -9.42 8.23 11.72
CA SER A 64 -10.07 8.01 10.41
C SER A 64 -9.06 7.69 9.32
N ALA A 65 -7.96 8.43 9.25
CA ALA A 65 -6.89 8.19 8.29
C ALA A 65 -6.26 6.80 8.50
N MET A 66 -6.02 6.39 9.75
CA MET A 66 -5.45 5.07 10.07
C MET A 66 -6.39 3.92 9.71
N ARG A 67 -7.71 4.06 9.89
CA ARG A 67 -8.69 3.06 9.43
C ARG A 67 -8.61 2.84 7.92
N ALA A 68 -8.46 3.92 7.14
CA ALA A 68 -8.30 3.83 5.69
C ALA A 68 -6.98 3.17 5.25
N GLN A 69 -5.96 3.12 6.13
CA GLN A 69 -4.70 2.43 5.82
C GLN A 69 -4.84 0.90 5.81
N LYS A 70 -5.81 0.33 6.54
CA LYS A 70 -6.10 -1.12 6.50
C LYS A 70 -6.44 -1.60 5.09
N GLU A 71 -7.30 -0.88 4.38
CA GLU A 71 -7.63 -1.19 2.98
C GLU A 71 -6.41 -1.02 2.06
N ARG A 72 -5.66 0.09 2.23
CA ARG A 72 -4.52 0.42 1.36
C ARG A 72 -3.36 -0.56 1.51
N TYR A 73 -2.90 -0.84 2.73
CA TYR A 73 -1.72 -1.65 2.96
C TYR A 73 -2.03 -3.14 3.06
N CYS A 74 -3.16 -3.53 3.65
CA CYS A 74 -3.48 -4.95 3.80
C CYS A 74 -4.33 -5.48 2.66
N LEU A 75 -5.55 -4.97 2.45
CA LEU A 75 -6.47 -5.60 1.48
C LEU A 75 -5.96 -5.51 0.04
N ASN A 76 -5.47 -4.35 -0.41
CA ASN A 76 -4.99 -4.18 -1.78
C ASN A 76 -3.71 -4.97 -2.08
N HIS A 77 -2.83 -5.18 -1.09
CA HIS A 77 -1.55 -5.88 -1.30
C HIS A 77 -1.64 -7.38 -0.99
N VAL A 78 -2.42 -7.79 0.01
CA VAL A 78 -2.54 -9.20 0.43
C VAL A 78 -3.63 -9.92 -0.34
N GLY A 79 -4.72 -9.24 -0.71
CA GLY A 79 -5.86 -9.80 -1.44
C GLY A 79 -5.46 -10.63 -2.68
N PRO A 80 -4.58 -10.13 -3.57
CA PRO A 80 -4.15 -10.88 -4.74
C PRO A 80 -3.38 -12.18 -4.44
N TYR A 81 -2.76 -12.30 -3.26
CA TYR A 81 -1.90 -13.43 -2.91
C TYR A 81 -2.50 -14.36 -1.84
N SER A 82 -3.59 -13.97 -1.17
CA SER A 82 -4.14 -14.69 -0.01
C SER A 82 -4.57 -16.13 -0.33
N SER A 83 -5.13 -16.39 -1.52
CA SER A 83 -5.49 -17.74 -1.99
C SER A 83 -4.29 -18.66 -2.18
N ASN A 84 -3.16 -18.11 -2.68
CA ASN A 84 -1.92 -18.84 -2.90
C ASN A 84 -1.12 -19.05 -1.60
N ILE A 85 -1.23 -18.11 -0.66
CA ILE A 85 -0.49 -18.12 0.61
C ILE A 85 -1.15 -19.05 1.63
N LEU A 86 -2.48 -18.98 1.81
CA LEU A 86 -3.18 -19.74 2.85
C LEU A 86 -3.64 -21.14 2.41
N SER A 87 -3.60 -21.45 1.11
CA SER A 87 -3.74 -22.85 0.66
C SER A 87 -2.61 -23.76 1.17
N LYS A 88 -1.60 -23.20 1.87
CA LYS A 88 -0.46 -23.92 2.47
C LYS A 88 -0.28 -23.77 3.98
N SER A 89 -1.33 -23.39 4.73
CA SER A 89 -1.45 -23.38 6.22
C SER A 89 -1.38 -22.02 6.94
N GLY A 90 -1.85 -22.05 8.21
CA GLY A 90 -2.28 -20.92 9.04
C GLY A 90 -1.23 -19.97 9.65
N GLU A 91 -1.78 -18.99 10.39
CA GLU A 91 -1.23 -17.74 10.94
C GLU A 91 0.04 -17.20 10.29
N LEU A 92 -0.13 -16.12 9.51
CA LEU A 92 0.93 -15.44 8.80
C LEU A 92 1.14 -14.02 9.34
N ILE A 93 2.38 -13.72 9.72
CA ILE A 93 2.81 -12.36 10.07
C ILE A 93 3.50 -11.76 8.84
N LEU A 94 2.82 -10.85 8.16
CA LEU A 94 3.42 -10.04 7.10
C LEU A 94 4.03 -8.79 7.72
N THR A 95 5.36 -8.65 7.64
CA THR A 95 6.06 -7.43 8.10
C THR A 95 6.53 -6.62 6.90
N VAL A 96 6.09 -5.36 6.84
CA VAL A 96 6.52 -4.35 5.87
C VAL A 96 7.38 -3.31 6.58
N ASN A 97 8.66 -3.27 6.22
CA ASN A 97 9.62 -2.31 6.78
C ASN A 97 9.70 -1.06 5.89
N GLN A 98 9.52 0.14 6.49
CA GLN A 98 9.79 1.42 5.84
C GLN A 98 11.00 2.08 6.51
N THR A 99 12.09 2.28 5.77
CA THR A 99 13.27 3.05 6.21
C THR A 99 13.29 4.40 5.50
N ASP A 100 13.09 5.48 6.25
CA ASP A 100 13.19 6.84 5.70
C ASP A 100 14.68 7.19 5.48
N GLN A 101 15.06 7.48 4.22
CA GLN A 101 15.82 8.69 3.81
C GLN A 101 16.45 8.68 2.39
N SER A 102 16.47 7.60 1.59
CA SER A 102 16.99 7.73 0.19
C SER A 102 16.63 6.61 -0.81
N GLY A 103 15.72 5.70 -0.46
CA GLY A 103 15.29 4.64 -1.37
C GLY A 103 14.13 3.86 -0.78
N GLU A 104 12.93 4.10 -1.29
CA GLU A 104 11.72 3.36 -0.90
C GLU A 104 11.86 1.91 -1.35
N LYS A 105 12.35 1.04 -0.45
CA LYS A 105 12.34 -0.42 -0.66
C LYS A 105 11.26 -1.02 0.22
N ILE A 106 10.04 -1.10 -0.29
CA ILE A 106 8.95 -1.82 0.37
C ILE A 106 9.34 -3.30 0.29
N SER A 107 9.40 -4.03 1.40
CA SER A 107 9.67 -5.47 1.35
C SER A 107 8.63 -6.21 2.18
N CYS A 108 8.04 -7.25 1.61
CA CYS A 108 7.11 -8.14 2.26
C CYS A 108 7.91 -9.35 2.77
N VAL A 109 7.98 -9.51 4.09
CA VAL A 109 8.61 -10.66 4.73
C VAL A 109 7.50 -11.58 5.27
N VAL A 110 7.57 -12.85 4.89
CA VAL A 110 6.63 -13.94 5.20
C VAL A 110 7.39 -14.94 6.06
N GLU A 111 7.04 -15.04 7.34
CA GLU A 111 7.58 -16.04 8.26
C GLU A 111 6.57 -17.18 8.46
N HIS A 112 7.02 -18.44 8.47
CA HIS A 112 6.15 -19.61 8.65
C HIS A 112 6.89 -20.78 9.28
N ALA A 113 6.21 -21.57 10.13
CA ALA A 113 6.83 -22.71 10.82
C ALA A 113 7.30 -23.83 9.87
N SER A 114 6.73 -23.93 8.66
CA SER A 114 7.18 -24.88 7.63
C SER A 114 8.23 -24.29 6.69
N LEU A 115 8.49 -22.98 6.78
CA LEU A 115 9.58 -22.33 6.06
C LEU A 115 10.83 -22.36 6.94
N LYS A 116 11.89 -22.98 6.44
CA LYS A 116 13.18 -23.04 7.15
C LYS A 116 13.83 -21.67 7.28
N ASP A 117 13.56 -20.79 6.32
CA ASP A 117 14.02 -19.40 6.26
C ASP A 117 12.84 -18.50 5.83
N PRO A 118 12.76 -17.26 6.33
CA PRO A 118 11.68 -16.33 6.01
C PRO A 118 11.70 -15.95 4.52
N LEU A 119 10.53 -16.01 3.88
CA LEU A 119 10.39 -15.62 2.48
C LEU A 119 10.32 -14.09 2.38
N ARG A 120 11.27 -13.48 1.68
CA ARG A 120 11.35 -12.02 1.50
C ARG A 120 11.12 -11.64 0.04
N THR A 121 10.12 -10.81 -0.22
CA THR A 121 9.88 -10.22 -1.54
C THR A 121 10.05 -8.70 -1.46
N ASP A 122 10.92 -8.15 -2.30
CA ASP A 122 11.11 -6.71 -2.39
C ASP A 122 10.12 -6.15 -3.43
N TRP A 123 9.27 -5.24 -3.00
CA TRP A 123 8.33 -4.49 -3.81
C TRP A 123 8.97 -3.15 -4.21
N ASP A 124 9.04 -2.89 -5.51
CA ASP A 124 9.55 -1.64 -6.06
C ASP A 124 8.36 -0.69 -6.31
N PRO A 125 8.18 0.38 -5.49
CA PRO A 125 7.11 1.35 -5.69
C PRO A 125 7.37 2.31 -6.87
N SER A 126 8.52 2.23 -7.54
CA SER A 126 8.86 3.13 -8.63
C SER A 126 8.53 2.51 -9.99
N MET A 127 7.34 2.82 -10.52
CA MET A 127 7.32 3.14 -11.95
C MET A 127 7.87 4.57 -12.07
N PRO A 128 9.04 4.78 -12.69
CA PRO A 128 9.68 6.08 -12.77
C PRO A 128 8.72 7.10 -13.39
N GLU A 129 8.74 8.35 -12.93
CA GLU A 129 7.90 9.43 -13.46
C GLU A 129 8.05 9.59 -14.99
N SER A 130 9.23 9.22 -15.52
CA SER A 130 9.50 9.16 -16.96
C SER A 130 8.67 8.11 -17.70
N GLU A 131 8.38 6.95 -17.10
CA GLU A 131 7.53 5.92 -17.70
C GLU A 131 6.05 6.32 -17.65
N ARG A 132 5.60 6.98 -16.58
CA ARG A 132 4.26 7.58 -16.52
C ARG A 132 4.06 8.67 -17.58
N ASN A 133 5.05 9.55 -17.73
CA ASN A 133 4.99 10.62 -18.73
C ASN A 133 5.00 10.05 -20.16
N LYS A 134 5.73 8.98 -20.43
CA LYS A 134 5.71 8.28 -21.73
C LYS A 134 4.32 7.70 -22.05
N ILE A 135 3.66 7.08 -21.07
CA ILE A 135 2.30 6.54 -21.23
C ILE A 135 1.28 7.66 -21.47
N ALA A 136 1.37 8.75 -20.70
CA ALA A 136 0.48 9.91 -20.85
C ALA A 136 0.63 10.58 -22.23
N ILE A 137 1.88 10.82 -22.67
CA ILE A 137 2.16 11.42 -23.99
C ILE A 137 1.67 10.50 -25.12
N GLY A 138 1.88 9.18 -24.99
CA GLY A 138 1.40 8.19 -25.96
C GLY A 138 -0.13 8.18 -26.10
N ALA A 139 -0.85 8.24 -24.98
CA ALA A 139 -2.31 8.31 -24.97
C ALA A 139 -2.83 9.61 -25.60
N SER A 140 -2.22 10.76 -25.29
CA SER A 140 -2.61 12.05 -25.88
C SER A 140 -2.39 12.10 -27.39
N GLY A 141 -1.28 11.57 -27.89
CA GLY A 141 -1.00 11.51 -29.33
C GLY A 141 -1.99 10.64 -30.10
N LEU A 142 -2.37 9.49 -29.54
CA LEU A 142 -3.33 8.58 -30.16
C LEU A 142 -4.74 9.21 -30.23
N VAL A 143 -5.17 9.92 -29.20
CA VAL A 143 -6.46 10.64 -29.19
C VAL A 143 -6.46 11.77 -30.24
N LEU A 144 -5.40 12.58 -30.31
CA LEU A 144 -5.30 13.65 -31.31
C LEU A 144 -5.30 13.10 -32.75
N GLY A 145 -4.58 11.99 -32.99
CA GLY A 145 -4.55 11.33 -34.30
C GLY A 145 -5.92 10.82 -34.75
N LEU A 146 -6.68 10.22 -33.84
CA LEU A 146 -8.05 9.76 -34.13
C LEU A 146 -8.98 10.92 -34.44
N VAL A 147 -8.90 12.02 -33.69
CA VAL A 147 -9.72 13.23 -33.92
C VAL A 147 -9.43 13.85 -35.29
N LEU A 148 -8.16 14.01 -35.66
CA LEU A 148 -7.76 14.56 -36.96
C LEU A 148 -8.19 13.65 -38.12
N SER A 149 -8.07 12.33 -37.95
CA SER A 149 -8.48 11.36 -38.96
C SER A 149 -10.00 11.36 -39.16
N LEU A 150 -10.79 11.44 -38.07
CA LEU A 150 -12.24 11.59 -38.14
C LEU A 150 -12.65 12.92 -38.78
N ALA A 151 -12.02 14.03 -38.38
CA ALA A 151 -12.29 15.34 -38.96
C ALA A 151 -11.96 15.37 -40.46
N GLY A 152 -10.82 14.79 -40.86
CA GLY A 152 -10.40 14.65 -42.26
C GLY A 152 -11.35 13.77 -43.07
N PHE A 153 -11.82 12.65 -42.49
CA PHE A 153 -12.81 11.78 -43.13
C PHE A 153 -14.16 12.48 -43.31
N ILE A 154 -14.63 13.22 -42.30
CA ILE A 154 -15.85 14.04 -42.38
C ILE A 154 -15.69 15.12 -43.45
N TYR A 155 -14.56 15.83 -43.49
CA TYR A 155 -14.26 16.84 -44.50
C TYR A 155 -14.26 16.23 -45.92
N TYR A 156 -13.57 15.10 -46.12
CA TYR A 156 -13.53 14.41 -47.40
C TYR A 156 -14.92 13.98 -47.86
N LYS A 157 -15.74 13.41 -46.96
CA LYS A 157 -17.13 13.05 -47.26
C LYS A 157 -18.02 14.26 -47.56
N ARG A 158 -17.83 15.41 -46.91
CA ARG A 158 -18.55 16.65 -47.23
C ARG A 158 -18.18 17.15 -48.61
N LYS A 159 -16.89 17.22 -48.93
CA LYS A 159 -16.39 17.67 -50.25
C LYS A 159 -16.83 16.74 -51.39
N ALA A 160 -16.77 15.42 -51.20
CA ALA A 160 -17.20 14.45 -52.21
C ALA A 160 -18.72 14.47 -52.48
N ARG A 161 -19.52 15.03 -51.55
CA ARG A 161 -20.98 15.22 -51.73
C ARG A 161 -21.36 16.54 -52.39
N GLY A 162 -20.40 17.38 -52.79
CA GLY A 162 -20.66 18.60 -53.57
C GLY A 162 -21.46 19.67 -52.82
N GLN A 163 -21.28 19.78 -51.50
CA GLN A 163 -21.69 20.96 -50.71
C GLN A 163 -20.48 21.85 -50.43
#